data_AF-A0A7L3TL12-F1
#
_entry.id   AF-A0A7L3TL12-F1
#
_cell.length_a   1.000
_cell.length_b   1.000
_cell.length_c   1.000
_cell.angle_alpha   90.00
_cell.angle_beta   90.00
_cell.angle_gamma   90.00
#
_symmetry.space_group_name_H-M   'P 1'
#
loop_
_entity.id
_entity.type
_entity.pdbx_description
1 polymer ?
#
loop_
_entity_poly.entity_id
_entity_poly.type
_entity_poly.pdbx_seq_one_letter_code
_entity_poly.pdbx_strand_id
1 'polypeptide(L)'
;ARRIGVSCPSWRSAGPCPFLGPRQRTAALGLALVLGLLLLAAAAPRRWAAPSRAARRDERYLARVEELTATDTEDPALSYGVVIDCGSSGSRVFVYFWPPHNGNPHDLLDIKQMRDRSSRPVVKKIKPGISTAAAAAPEQATPYLRPLLQFAAAHVPAQKHKETPLYILCTAGMRLLPERQQAAILEDLVRNVPLEFDFLFSKSHAEVISGKQEGVYAWIGINFVLGRFDHEDEEDAVVTVALGDQGQSLVRKRTVGILDMGGASLQIAYEVPDSGAFSSPQQEEAAKSLLAEFNLGCDVQHTGHMYRVYVNTFLGFGGNFARQRYEELVLNQTYVHNRLHSQRTGLSPETPFLDPCLPVGLEDTVARGGQTLYVRGRGDWPACAEQLQPLLAGSNSSQASLVGAYKAPIDFGNSEFYGFSEFFYCTEDVLRLGGRYSAPTFTSAAQEYCSQRWEVLTQRFRGGLYSAHADQHRLKYQCFKSAWMYQVLHQGFHFPLDYPSLHTAQLVYDREVQWTLGAILYKTRFLPLRDLRQESIRQAHAPWLRLSFVYNHYLFFACILVVVLAIVLYLLRLRRIHRRQLRLAQLTLLWLDKVVVPPSQGNGL
;
A
#
# COMPACT_ATOMS: atom_id res chain seq x y z
N ALA A 1 -53.23 21.27 -34.26
CA ALA A 1 -52.21 21.89 -35.13
C ALA A 1 -51.00 20.97 -35.22
N ARG A 2 -50.46 20.77 -36.43
CA ARG A 2 -49.20 20.06 -36.81
C ARG A 2 -49.19 18.54 -36.51
N ARG A 3 -49.48 17.62 -37.46
CA ARG A 3 -48.80 17.27 -38.73
C ARG A 3 -47.29 17.19 -38.63
N ILE A 4 -46.76 15.96 -38.55
CA ILE A 4 -45.49 15.55 -39.17
C ILE A 4 -45.71 14.12 -39.70
N GLY A 5 -45.69 13.99 -41.03
CA GLY A 5 -45.72 12.71 -41.72
C GLY A 5 -44.30 12.18 -41.90
N VAL A 6 -44.15 10.86 -41.92
CA VAL A 6 -42.95 10.21 -42.43
C VAL A 6 -43.38 9.21 -43.50
N SER A 7 -42.83 9.45 -44.67
CA SER A 7 -43.05 8.78 -45.95
C SER A 7 -42.34 7.43 -45.98
N CYS A 8 -43.06 6.36 -46.34
CA CYS A 8 -42.44 5.11 -46.79
C CYS A 8 -42.00 5.26 -48.26
N PRO A 9 -40.76 4.89 -48.64
CA PRO A 9 -40.45 4.64 -50.05
C PRO A 9 -40.88 3.22 -50.43
N SER A 10 -41.74 3.13 -51.43
CA SER A 10 -42.10 1.92 -52.14
C SER A 10 -40.88 1.35 -52.90
N TRP A 11 -40.51 0.11 -52.63
CA TRP A 11 -39.69 -0.69 -53.54
C TRP A 11 -40.53 -1.85 -54.07
N ARG A 12 -40.93 -1.73 -55.33
CA ARG A 12 -41.41 -2.85 -56.14
C ARG A 12 -40.19 -3.67 -56.56
N SER A 13 -40.11 -4.92 -56.12
CA SER A 13 -39.44 -5.97 -56.89
C SER A 13 -40.19 -7.28 -56.61
N ALA A 14 -40.95 -7.72 -57.61
CA ALA A 14 -41.61 -9.01 -57.61
C ALA A 14 -40.63 -10.05 -58.13
N GLY A 15 -40.22 -10.97 -57.26
CA GLY A 15 -39.62 -12.26 -57.62
C GLY A 15 -40.48 -13.38 -57.04
N PRO A 16 -40.61 -14.55 -57.69
CA PRO A 16 -41.57 -15.56 -57.26
C PRO A 16 -41.08 -16.27 -56.00
N CYS A 17 -41.88 -16.22 -54.92
CA CYS A 17 -41.70 -17.06 -53.74
C CYS A 17 -42.00 -18.53 -54.10
N PRO A 18 -41.11 -19.49 -53.81
CA PRO A 18 -41.46 -20.89 -53.92
C PRO A 18 -42.42 -21.24 -52.79
N PHE A 19 -43.63 -21.69 -53.13
CA PHE A 19 -44.56 -22.27 -52.17
C PHE A 19 -43.98 -23.58 -51.64
N LEU A 20 -43.31 -23.53 -50.48
CA LEU A 20 -42.94 -24.72 -49.71
C LEU A 20 -44.23 -25.42 -49.23
N GLY A 21 -44.39 -26.69 -49.62
CA GLY A 21 -45.52 -27.53 -49.25
C GLY A 21 -45.59 -27.81 -47.74
N PRO A 22 -46.75 -28.29 -47.24
CA PRO A 22 -47.00 -28.42 -45.79
C PRO A 22 -45.97 -29.29 -45.05
N ARG A 23 -45.41 -30.31 -45.70
CA ARG A 23 -44.33 -31.16 -45.15
C ARG A 23 -42.96 -30.45 -45.04
N GLN A 24 -42.67 -29.49 -45.91
CA GLN A 24 -41.43 -28.72 -45.84
C GLN A 24 -41.53 -27.58 -44.83
N ARG A 25 -42.73 -27.03 -44.59
CA ARG A 25 -42.99 -26.06 -43.53
C ARG A 25 -42.81 -26.67 -42.14
N THR A 26 -43.28 -27.89 -41.91
CA THR A 26 -43.07 -28.60 -40.63
C THR A 26 -41.59 -28.97 -40.42
N ALA A 27 -40.88 -29.36 -41.49
CA ALA A 27 -39.45 -29.62 -41.42
C ALA A 27 -38.64 -28.34 -41.12
N ALA A 28 -38.97 -27.21 -41.77
CA ALA A 28 -38.32 -25.93 -41.53
C ALA A 28 -38.61 -25.37 -40.12
N LEU A 29 -39.85 -25.53 -39.62
CA LEU A 29 -40.22 -25.19 -38.25
C LEU A 29 -39.48 -26.08 -37.23
N GLY A 30 -39.39 -27.39 -37.50
CA GLY A 30 -38.61 -28.32 -36.67
C GLY A 30 -37.14 -27.95 -36.64
N LEU A 31 -36.54 -27.62 -37.80
CA LEU A 31 -35.15 -27.21 -37.90
C LEU A 31 -34.90 -25.88 -37.18
N ALA A 32 -35.81 -24.91 -37.32
CA ALA A 32 -35.73 -23.63 -36.62
C ALA A 32 -35.89 -23.77 -35.10
N LEU A 33 -36.72 -24.71 -34.65
CA LEU A 33 -36.89 -25.00 -33.22
C LEU A 33 -35.64 -25.69 -32.64
N VAL A 34 -35.02 -26.60 -33.40
CA VAL A 34 -33.77 -27.25 -33.01
C VAL A 34 -32.61 -26.24 -33.00
N LEU A 35 -32.51 -25.37 -34.01
CA LEU A 35 -31.53 -24.28 -34.04
C LEU A 35 -31.77 -23.27 -32.92
N GLY A 36 -33.03 -22.95 -32.60
CA GLY A 36 -33.41 -22.09 -31.48
C GLY A 36 -33.04 -22.73 -30.13
N LEU A 37 -33.24 -24.03 -29.96
CA LEU A 37 -32.84 -24.77 -28.76
C LEU A 37 -31.32 -24.90 -28.64
N LEU A 38 -30.60 -25.09 -29.75
CA LEU A 38 -29.13 -25.11 -29.76
C LEU A 38 -28.54 -23.73 -29.46
N LEU A 39 -29.15 -22.66 -29.98
CA LEU A 39 -28.78 -21.27 -29.64
C LEU A 39 -29.11 -20.95 -28.19
N LEU A 40 -30.23 -21.43 -27.64
CA LEU A 40 -30.55 -21.32 -26.22
C LEU A 40 -29.62 -22.15 -25.34
N ALA A 41 -29.12 -23.31 -25.80
CA ALA A 41 -28.14 -24.11 -25.06
C ALA A 41 -26.72 -23.51 -25.13
N ALA A 42 -26.39 -22.81 -26.23
CA ALA A 42 -25.13 -22.07 -26.39
C ALA A 42 -25.16 -20.70 -25.69
N ALA A 43 -26.34 -20.08 -25.58
CA ALA A 43 -26.57 -18.81 -24.87
C ALA A 43 -27.00 -19.00 -23.41
N ALA A 44 -27.37 -20.22 -23.01
CA ALA A 44 -27.45 -20.58 -21.60
C ALA A 44 -26.04 -20.34 -21.04
N PRO A 45 -25.87 -19.46 -20.04
CA PRO A 45 -24.57 -19.26 -19.45
C PRO A 45 -24.10 -20.64 -19.02
N ARG A 46 -22.98 -21.09 -19.58
CA ARG A 46 -22.24 -22.20 -18.99
C ARG A 46 -21.98 -21.74 -17.57
N ARG A 47 -22.82 -22.18 -16.63
CA ARG A 47 -22.54 -22.06 -15.21
C ARG A 47 -21.31 -22.94 -15.02
N TRP A 48 -20.14 -22.34 -15.22
CA TRP A 48 -18.93 -22.86 -14.61
C TRP A 48 -19.30 -22.87 -13.14
N ALA A 49 -19.58 -24.07 -12.62
CA ALA A 49 -19.77 -24.23 -11.19
C ALA A 49 -18.52 -23.62 -10.58
N ALA A 50 -18.72 -22.60 -9.74
CA ALA A 50 -17.61 -21.96 -9.05
C ALA A 50 -16.78 -23.09 -8.40
N PRO A 51 -15.44 -23.08 -8.54
CA PRO A 51 -14.60 -24.20 -8.16
C PRO A 51 -14.94 -24.67 -6.74
N SER A 52 -14.93 -25.99 -6.53
CA SER A 52 -15.26 -26.57 -5.23
C SER A 52 -14.33 -26.00 -4.14
N ARG A 53 -14.79 -25.97 -2.89
CA ARG A 53 -14.01 -25.48 -1.74
C ARG A 53 -12.61 -26.10 -1.65
N ALA A 54 -12.49 -27.38 -2.02
CA ALA A 54 -11.20 -28.07 -2.07
C ALA A 54 -10.31 -27.51 -3.19
N ALA A 55 -10.84 -27.36 -4.41
CA ALA A 55 -10.10 -26.83 -5.55
C ALA A 55 -9.58 -25.40 -5.32
N ARG A 56 -10.38 -24.50 -4.72
CA ARG A 56 -9.93 -23.13 -4.38
C ARG A 56 -8.89 -23.09 -3.27
N ARG A 57 -8.97 -24.02 -2.31
CA ARG A 57 -7.96 -24.15 -1.26
C ARG A 57 -6.64 -24.68 -1.80
N ASP A 58 -6.71 -25.62 -2.75
CA ASP A 58 -5.54 -26.15 -3.46
C ASP A 58 -4.91 -25.08 -4.37
N GLU A 59 -5.71 -24.26 -5.04
CA GLU A 59 -5.24 -23.13 -5.87
C GLU A 59 -4.56 -22.04 -5.02
N ARG A 60 -5.17 -21.67 -3.88
CA ARG A 60 -4.52 -20.78 -2.89
C ARG A 60 -3.24 -21.39 -2.31
N TYR A 61 -3.16 -22.71 -2.18
CA TYR A 61 -1.95 -23.40 -1.71
C TYR A 61 -0.87 -23.44 -2.78
N LEU A 62 -1.22 -23.70 -4.04
CA LEU A 62 -0.28 -23.69 -5.17
C LEU A 62 0.28 -22.29 -5.44
N ALA A 63 -0.57 -21.25 -5.42
CA ALA A 63 -0.12 -19.86 -5.53
C ALA A 63 0.88 -19.51 -4.41
N ARG A 64 0.70 -20.04 -3.18
CA ARG A 64 1.66 -19.87 -2.08
C ARG A 64 2.97 -20.60 -2.32
N VAL A 65 2.95 -21.79 -2.92
CA VAL A 65 4.19 -22.52 -3.24
C VAL A 65 4.98 -21.79 -4.31
N GLU A 66 4.32 -21.22 -5.33
CA GLU A 66 4.97 -20.36 -6.32
C GLU A 66 5.60 -19.12 -5.69
N GLU A 67 4.97 -18.53 -4.68
CA GLU A 67 5.54 -17.38 -3.93
C GLU A 67 6.75 -17.70 -3.06
N LEU A 68 7.01 -18.98 -2.78
CA LEU A 68 8.22 -19.42 -2.09
C LEU A 68 9.41 -19.61 -3.04
N THR A 69 9.19 -19.54 -4.36
CA THR A 69 10.26 -19.66 -5.35
C THR A 69 11.09 -18.38 -5.45
N ALA A 70 12.32 -18.51 -5.95
CA ALA A 70 13.20 -17.37 -6.19
C ALA A 70 12.53 -16.40 -7.18
N THR A 71 12.66 -15.09 -6.94
CA THR A 71 12.14 -14.08 -7.87
C THR A 71 12.89 -14.17 -9.19
N ASP A 72 12.17 -14.24 -10.31
CA ASP A 72 12.78 -14.23 -11.65
C ASP A 72 13.31 -12.84 -11.98
N THR A 73 14.61 -12.61 -11.73
CA THR A 73 15.27 -11.33 -11.99
C THR A 73 15.46 -11.03 -13.47
N GLU A 74 15.23 -12.01 -14.35
CA GLU A 74 15.35 -11.85 -15.80
C GLU A 74 14.04 -11.39 -16.45
N ASP A 75 12.90 -11.48 -15.75
CA ASP A 75 11.62 -10.98 -16.26
C ASP A 75 11.61 -9.44 -16.30
N PRO A 76 11.63 -8.83 -17.50
CA PRO A 76 11.66 -7.37 -17.64
C PRO A 76 10.32 -6.73 -17.25
N ALA A 77 9.24 -7.49 -17.11
CA ALA A 77 7.93 -6.98 -16.72
C ALA A 77 7.86 -6.66 -15.21
N LEU A 78 8.72 -7.27 -14.40
CA LEU A 78 8.71 -7.03 -12.96
C LEU A 78 9.19 -5.62 -12.61
N SER A 79 8.52 -5.05 -11.62
CA SER A 79 8.89 -3.82 -10.95
C SER A 79 9.35 -4.13 -9.53
N TYR A 80 10.21 -3.28 -8.98
CA TYR A 80 10.78 -3.47 -7.65
C TYR A 80 10.56 -2.24 -6.79
N GLY A 81 10.60 -2.41 -5.47
CA GLY A 81 10.58 -1.32 -4.51
C GLY A 81 11.41 -1.67 -3.27
N VAL A 82 12.14 -0.69 -2.75
CA VAL A 82 13.01 -0.87 -1.58
C VAL A 82 12.50 -0.01 -0.43
N VAL A 83 12.32 -0.62 0.74
CA VAL A 83 11.97 0.10 1.97
C VAL A 83 13.00 -0.19 3.05
N ILE A 84 13.57 0.86 3.64
CA ILE A 84 14.44 0.79 4.81
C ILE A 84 13.65 1.26 6.03
N ASP A 85 13.37 0.34 6.95
CA ASP A 85 12.89 0.61 8.31
C ASP A 85 14.08 1.07 9.16
N CYS A 86 14.03 2.31 9.64
CA CYS A 86 15.00 2.88 10.56
C CYS A 86 14.45 2.87 12.00
N GLY A 87 14.44 1.68 12.59
CA GLY A 87 13.98 1.43 13.95
C GLY A 87 14.96 1.87 15.05
N SER A 88 14.45 1.96 16.29
CA SER A 88 15.26 2.37 17.46
C SER A 88 16.34 1.34 17.84
N SER A 89 16.08 0.05 17.65
CA SER A 89 17.01 -1.04 17.99
C SER A 89 17.94 -1.44 16.84
N GLY A 90 17.68 -0.98 15.62
CA GLY A 90 18.38 -1.36 14.40
C GLY A 90 17.60 -0.96 13.16
N SER A 91 18.29 -0.95 12.02
CA SER A 91 17.70 -0.70 10.69
C SER A 91 17.59 -1.98 9.87
N ARG A 92 16.59 -2.04 8.99
CA ARG A 92 16.27 -3.23 8.17
C ARG A 92 15.90 -2.80 6.76
N VAL A 93 16.40 -3.48 5.75
CA VAL A 93 15.97 -3.28 4.37
C VAL A 93 15.09 -4.43 3.91
N PHE A 94 14.03 -4.09 3.19
CA PHE A 94 13.10 -5.00 2.54
C PHE A 94 13.07 -4.67 1.06
N VAL A 95 13.26 -5.69 0.22
CA VAL A 95 13.07 -5.58 -1.22
C VAL A 95 11.77 -6.27 -1.60
N TYR A 96 10.91 -5.53 -2.27
CA TYR A 96 9.63 -6.00 -2.78
C TYR A 96 9.66 -5.99 -4.31
N PHE A 97 8.80 -6.80 -4.91
CA PHE A 97 8.54 -6.79 -6.34
C PHE A 97 7.05 -6.98 -6.62
N TRP A 98 6.62 -6.59 -7.82
CA TRP A 98 5.27 -6.84 -8.30
C TRP A 98 5.28 -6.97 -9.83
N PRO A 99 4.40 -7.81 -10.40
CA PRO A 99 4.17 -7.88 -11.84
C PRO A 99 3.40 -6.63 -12.32
N PRO A 100 3.25 -6.45 -13.65
CA PRO A 100 2.35 -5.45 -14.21
C PRO A 100 0.93 -5.60 -13.65
N HIS A 101 0.24 -4.47 -13.47
CA HIS A 101 -1.12 -4.48 -12.98
C HIS A 101 -2.07 -5.12 -14.00
N ASN A 102 -3.08 -5.85 -13.53
CA ASN A 102 -4.00 -6.62 -14.39
C ASN A 102 -5.04 -5.75 -15.14
N GLY A 103 -5.06 -4.44 -14.88
CA GLY A 103 -5.98 -3.49 -15.49
C GLY A 103 -7.37 -3.41 -14.85
N ASN A 104 -7.62 -4.12 -13.75
CA ASN A 104 -8.87 -4.02 -12.99
C ASN A 104 -8.77 -2.89 -11.94
N PRO A 105 -9.55 -1.80 -12.03
CA PRO A 105 -9.48 -0.69 -11.08
C PRO A 105 -9.89 -1.06 -9.64
N HIS A 106 -10.47 -2.23 -9.43
CA HIS A 106 -10.83 -2.75 -8.10
C HIS A 106 -9.69 -3.52 -7.42
N ASP A 107 -8.65 -3.89 -8.17
CA ASP A 107 -7.53 -4.64 -7.64
C ASP A 107 -6.40 -3.71 -7.21
N LEU A 108 -5.63 -4.15 -6.23
CA LEU A 108 -4.41 -3.48 -5.78
C LEU A 108 -3.20 -4.08 -6.50
N LEU A 109 -2.03 -3.44 -6.39
CA LEU A 109 -0.79 -4.04 -6.84
C LEU A 109 -0.51 -5.35 -6.09
N ASP A 110 -0.17 -6.41 -6.84
CA ASP A 110 0.25 -7.70 -6.29
C ASP A 110 1.70 -7.65 -5.78
N ILE A 111 1.90 -6.93 -4.67
CA ILE A 111 3.22 -6.73 -4.05
C ILE A 111 3.65 -7.97 -3.27
N LYS A 112 4.83 -8.48 -3.60
CA LYS A 112 5.45 -9.65 -2.97
C LYS A 112 6.82 -9.33 -2.42
N GLN A 113 7.23 -10.04 -1.38
CA GLN A 113 8.59 -9.95 -0.86
C GLN A 113 9.54 -10.66 -1.83
N MET A 114 10.59 -9.98 -2.26
CA MET A 114 11.59 -10.55 -3.15
C MET A 114 12.30 -11.73 -2.47
N ARG A 115 12.58 -12.78 -3.24
CA ARG A 115 13.35 -13.94 -2.79
C ARG A 115 14.65 -14.07 -3.58
N ASP A 116 15.74 -14.35 -2.88
CA ASP A 116 17.04 -14.62 -3.47
C ASP A 116 17.04 -15.95 -4.24
N ARG A 117 18.16 -16.27 -4.90
CA ARG A 117 18.33 -17.54 -5.65
C ARG A 117 18.20 -18.79 -4.79
N SER A 118 18.27 -18.66 -3.47
CA SER A 118 18.08 -19.73 -2.48
C SER A 118 16.68 -19.71 -1.88
N SER A 119 15.71 -19.03 -2.51
CA SER A 119 14.32 -18.88 -2.04
C SER A 119 14.18 -18.19 -0.68
N ARG A 120 15.20 -17.45 -0.22
CA ARG A 120 15.13 -16.73 1.06
C ARG A 120 14.67 -15.29 0.84
N PRO A 121 13.88 -14.72 1.77
CA PRO A 121 13.45 -13.34 1.66
C PRO A 121 14.66 -12.39 1.63
N VAL A 122 14.66 -11.45 0.69
CA VAL A 122 15.70 -10.42 0.53
C VAL A 122 15.51 -9.35 1.60
N VAL A 123 15.98 -9.69 2.80
CA VAL A 123 15.94 -8.85 4.00
C VAL A 123 17.31 -8.85 4.65
N LYS A 124 17.78 -7.67 5.07
CA LYS A 124 19.01 -7.53 5.84
C LYS A 124 18.79 -6.56 7.00
N LYS A 125 19.35 -6.90 8.16
CA LYS A 125 19.21 -6.15 9.42
C LYS A 125 20.60 -5.74 9.92
N ILE A 126 20.72 -4.52 10.45
CA ILE A 126 21.93 -4.01 11.11
C ILE A 126 21.58 -3.37 12.46
N LYS A 127 22.55 -3.34 13.37
CA LYS A 127 22.46 -2.73 14.71
C LYS A 127 23.69 -1.83 14.92
N PRO A 128 23.63 -0.77 15.76
CA PRO A 128 22.46 -0.29 16.53
C PRO A 128 21.45 0.44 15.63
N GLY A 129 20.40 1.08 16.16
CA GLY A 129 19.48 1.90 15.35
C GLY A 129 20.09 3.22 14.88
N ILE A 130 19.54 3.82 13.81
CA ILE A 130 20.10 5.06 13.21
C ILE A 130 20.14 6.23 14.21
N SER A 131 19.18 6.31 15.12
CA SER A 131 19.15 7.35 16.16
C SER A 131 20.26 7.17 17.20
N THR A 132 20.86 5.99 17.30
CA THR A 132 22.06 5.77 18.12
C THR A 132 23.33 5.97 17.29
N ALA A 133 23.33 5.48 16.05
CA ALA A 133 24.49 5.51 15.17
C ALA A 133 24.86 6.93 14.68
N ALA A 134 23.88 7.79 14.45
CA ALA A 134 24.08 9.08 13.78
C ALA A 134 23.60 10.31 14.57
N ALA A 135 23.03 10.16 15.77
CA ALA A 135 22.54 11.32 16.54
C ALA A 135 23.65 12.30 16.93
N ALA A 136 24.84 11.79 17.28
CA ALA A 136 25.98 12.62 17.63
C ALA A 136 26.77 13.13 16.40
N ALA A 137 26.67 12.42 15.28
CA ALA A 137 27.42 12.66 14.05
C ALA A 137 26.52 12.36 12.83
N PRO A 138 25.68 13.32 12.38
CA PRO A 138 24.72 13.09 11.30
C PRO A 138 25.33 12.63 9.98
N GLU A 139 26.59 12.99 9.71
CA GLU A 139 27.36 12.54 8.54
C GLU A 139 27.62 11.01 8.52
N GLN A 140 27.39 10.32 9.64
CA GLN A 140 27.46 8.86 9.73
C GLN A 140 26.17 8.17 9.27
N ALA A 141 25.09 8.91 8.98
CA ALA A 141 23.81 8.33 8.57
C ALA A 141 23.94 7.50 7.28
N THR A 142 24.53 8.07 6.22
CA THR A 142 24.73 7.36 4.95
C THR A 142 25.73 6.20 5.08
N PRO A 143 26.93 6.38 5.70
CA PRO A 143 27.83 5.26 5.97
C PRO A 143 27.21 4.10 6.74
N TYR A 144 26.38 4.39 7.74
CA TYR A 144 25.67 3.38 8.53
C TYR A 144 24.64 2.60 7.68
N LEU A 145 23.89 3.26 6.78
CA LEU A 145 22.91 2.58 5.91
C LEU A 145 23.51 1.93 4.66
N ARG A 146 24.74 2.28 4.28
CA ARG A 146 25.43 1.75 3.08
C ARG A 146 25.39 0.22 2.97
N PRO A 147 25.63 -0.58 4.03
CA PRO A 147 25.57 -2.05 3.94
C PRO A 147 24.17 -2.60 3.58
N LEU A 148 23.11 -1.84 3.85
CA LEU A 148 21.73 -2.19 3.48
C LEU A 148 21.44 -1.78 2.02
N LEU A 149 21.88 -0.58 1.62
CA LEU A 149 21.71 -0.07 0.26
C LEU A 149 22.46 -0.93 -0.76
N GLN A 150 23.72 -1.29 -0.47
CA GLN A 150 24.51 -2.22 -1.28
C GLN A 150 23.85 -3.59 -1.38
N PHE A 151 23.26 -4.08 -0.28
CA PHE A 151 22.54 -5.35 -0.29
C PHE A 151 21.33 -5.30 -1.22
N ALA A 152 20.52 -4.24 -1.17
CA ALA A 152 19.39 -4.09 -2.09
C ALA A 152 19.85 -3.96 -3.55
N ALA A 153 20.86 -3.12 -3.82
CA ALA A 153 21.40 -2.91 -5.16
C ALA A 153 22.01 -4.19 -5.77
N ALA A 154 22.55 -5.09 -4.95
CA ALA A 154 23.09 -6.37 -5.40
C ALA A 154 21.99 -7.38 -5.80
N HIS A 155 20.75 -7.23 -5.30
CA HIS A 155 19.64 -8.13 -5.62
C HIS A 155 18.74 -7.57 -6.73
N VAL A 156 18.46 -6.27 -6.73
CA VAL A 156 17.66 -5.63 -7.78
C VAL A 156 18.47 -5.58 -9.09
N PRO A 157 17.92 -5.99 -10.25
CA PRO A 157 18.63 -5.90 -11.53
C PRO A 157 19.10 -4.47 -11.83
N ALA A 158 20.34 -4.30 -12.30
CA ALA A 158 20.95 -2.98 -12.53
C ALA A 158 20.11 -2.10 -13.47
N GLN A 159 19.49 -2.69 -14.49
CA GLN A 159 18.64 -1.98 -15.45
C GLN A 159 17.36 -1.40 -14.79
N LYS A 160 16.94 -1.96 -13.66
CA LYS A 160 15.74 -1.58 -12.92
C LYS A 160 16.01 -0.57 -11.81
N HIS A 161 17.27 -0.28 -11.47
CA HIS A 161 17.63 0.63 -10.36
C HIS A 161 16.94 2.00 -10.51
N LYS A 162 17.00 2.60 -11.70
CA LYS A 162 16.42 3.94 -11.98
C LYS A 162 14.89 4.01 -11.87
N GLU A 163 14.22 2.87 -11.98
CA GLU A 163 12.76 2.76 -11.88
C GLU A 163 12.31 2.34 -10.48
N THR A 164 13.23 1.84 -9.66
CA THR A 164 12.95 1.26 -8.34
C THR A 164 12.90 2.37 -7.29
N PRO A 165 11.72 2.70 -6.72
CA PRO A 165 11.64 3.62 -5.60
C PRO A 165 12.34 3.07 -4.36
N LEU A 166 13.14 3.93 -3.72
CA LEU A 166 13.74 3.67 -2.41
C LEU A 166 13.04 4.57 -1.39
N TYR A 167 12.50 4.00 -0.32
CA TYR A 167 11.95 4.73 0.83
C TYR A 167 12.79 4.45 2.08
N ILE A 168 13.26 5.49 2.76
CA ILE A 168 13.94 5.40 4.05
C ILE A 168 13.02 6.02 5.11
N LEU A 169 12.43 5.16 5.94
CA LEU A 169 11.33 5.53 6.83
C LEU A 169 11.76 5.29 8.28
N CYS A 170 11.95 6.38 9.01
CA CYS A 170 12.44 6.38 10.39
C CYS A 170 11.28 6.38 11.39
N THR A 171 11.37 5.56 12.45
CA THR A 171 10.27 5.37 13.43
C THR A 171 10.58 6.02 14.79
N ALA A 172 10.07 5.45 15.88
CA ALA A 172 10.12 6.01 17.24
C ALA A 172 11.52 6.44 17.71
N GLY A 173 12.57 5.74 17.30
CA GLY A 173 13.95 6.08 17.68
C GLY A 173 14.36 7.49 17.24
N MET A 174 13.98 7.88 16.02
CA MET A 174 14.25 9.23 15.49
C MET A 174 13.28 10.26 16.06
N ARG A 175 12.01 9.90 16.31
CA ARG A 175 11.01 10.79 16.94
C ARG A 175 11.43 11.29 18.32
N LEU A 176 12.29 10.56 19.02
CA LEU A 176 12.83 10.91 20.34
C LEU A 176 14.02 11.87 20.29
N LEU A 177 14.61 12.11 19.11
CA LEU A 177 15.71 13.07 18.96
C LEU A 177 15.16 14.50 18.84
N PRO A 178 15.94 15.53 19.19
CA PRO A 178 15.62 16.92 18.84
C PRO A 178 15.41 17.08 17.32
N GLU A 179 14.44 17.91 16.90
CA GLU A 179 14.11 18.11 15.48
C GLU A 179 15.32 18.49 14.62
N ARG A 180 16.24 19.31 15.15
CA ARG A 180 17.48 19.68 14.47
C ARG A 180 18.35 18.46 14.14
N GLN A 181 18.45 17.49 15.06
CA GLN A 181 19.21 16.26 14.81
C GLN A 181 18.49 15.36 13.81
N GLN A 182 17.16 15.27 13.90
CA GLN A 182 16.36 14.53 12.92
C GLN A 182 16.58 15.08 11.50
N ALA A 183 16.47 16.40 11.32
CA ALA A 183 16.66 17.08 10.05
C ALA A 183 18.08 16.86 9.50
N ALA A 184 19.12 17.01 10.33
CA ALA A 184 20.50 16.83 9.90
C ALA A 184 20.80 15.40 9.40
N ILE A 185 20.25 14.38 10.07
CA ILE A 185 20.39 12.97 9.64
C ILE A 185 19.68 12.75 8.30
N LEU A 186 18.45 13.24 8.14
CA LEU A 186 17.71 13.10 6.89
C LEU A 186 18.37 13.86 5.73
N GLU A 187 18.91 15.05 5.98
CA GLU A 187 19.64 15.85 4.99
C GLU A 187 20.90 15.14 4.50
N ASP A 188 21.63 14.46 5.38
CA ASP A 188 22.78 13.64 4.98
C ASP A 188 22.37 12.53 4.01
N LEU A 189 21.29 11.80 4.33
CA LEU A 189 20.77 10.74 3.47
C LEU A 189 20.30 11.29 2.11
N VAL A 190 19.51 12.36 2.11
CA VAL A 190 18.99 12.99 0.88
C VAL A 190 20.11 13.50 -0.02
N ARG A 191 21.21 14.00 0.56
CA ARG A 191 22.36 14.49 -0.20
C ARG A 191 23.21 13.37 -0.78
N ASN A 192 23.53 12.34 0.00
CA ASN A 192 24.57 11.39 -0.37
C ASN A 192 24.06 10.11 -1.02
N VAL A 193 22.86 9.63 -0.70
CA VAL A 193 22.32 8.39 -1.28
C VAL A 193 22.22 8.47 -2.83
N PRO A 194 21.72 9.56 -3.44
CA PRO A 194 21.70 9.69 -4.91
C PRO A 194 23.08 9.74 -5.57
N LEU A 195 24.15 10.02 -4.82
CA LEU A 195 25.52 10.04 -5.35
C LEU A 195 26.13 8.65 -5.39
N GLU A 196 25.65 7.73 -4.55
CA GLU A 196 26.15 6.36 -4.42
C GLU A 196 25.25 5.31 -5.12
N PHE A 197 23.96 5.60 -5.31
CA PHE A 197 22.97 4.64 -5.83
C PHE A 197 21.98 5.26 -6.82
N ASP A 198 21.64 4.51 -7.87
CA ASP A 198 20.75 4.93 -8.96
C ASP A 198 19.24 4.74 -8.66
N PHE A 199 18.86 4.43 -7.41
CA PHE A 199 17.46 4.26 -7.03
C PHE A 199 16.65 5.56 -7.16
N LEU A 200 15.35 5.44 -7.41
CA LEU A 200 14.44 6.59 -7.43
C LEU A 200 14.26 7.13 -6.00
N PHE A 201 15.07 8.13 -5.66
CA PHE A 201 15.18 8.68 -4.32
C PHE A 201 15.13 10.21 -4.35
N SER A 202 14.34 10.79 -3.45
CA SER A 202 14.17 12.24 -3.33
C SER A 202 13.90 12.61 -1.87
N LYS A 203 13.81 13.91 -1.58
CA LYS A 203 13.52 14.39 -0.21
C LYS A 203 12.24 13.80 0.37
N SER A 204 11.20 13.55 -0.44
CA SER A 204 9.93 12.95 0.02
C SER A 204 10.04 11.46 0.35
N HIS A 205 11.18 10.83 0.05
CA HIS A 205 11.41 9.42 0.30
C HIS A 205 12.24 9.15 1.55
N ALA A 206 12.78 10.18 2.21
CA ALA A 206 13.44 10.09 3.51
C ALA A 206 12.63 10.89 4.54
N GLU A 207 11.95 10.22 5.45
CA GLU A 207 11.09 10.88 6.45
C GLU A 207 11.10 10.16 7.79
N VAL A 208 10.85 10.93 8.86
CA VAL A 208 10.45 10.36 10.15
C VAL A 208 8.94 10.22 10.11
N ILE A 209 8.44 8.98 10.05
CA ILE A 209 7.01 8.72 10.00
C ILE A 209 6.39 8.93 11.40
N SER A 210 5.19 9.50 11.40
CA SER A 210 4.39 9.58 12.61
C SER A 210 3.97 8.19 13.09
N GLY A 211 3.69 8.05 14.38
CA GLY A 211 3.14 6.81 14.93
C GLY A 211 1.83 6.40 14.25
N LYS A 212 0.99 7.39 13.91
CA LYS A 212 -0.26 7.18 13.17
C LYS A 212 0.01 6.56 11.79
N GLN A 213 0.98 7.06 11.04
CA GLN A 213 1.37 6.46 9.76
C GLN A 213 1.90 5.03 9.94
N GLU A 214 2.78 4.81 10.91
CA GLU A 214 3.33 3.47 11.21
C GLU A 214 2.23 2.45 11.52
N GLY A 215 1.25 2.83 12.35
CA GLY A 215 0.09 1.99 12.68
C GLY A 215 -0.86 1.75 11.50
N VAL A 216 -1.13 2.78 10.67
CA VAL A 216 -1.90 2.61 9.42
C VAL A 216 -1.18 1.64 8.48
N TYR A 217 0.14 1.79 8.29
CA TYR A 217 0.90 0.92 7.42
C TYR A 217 0.98 -0.52 7.93
N ALA A 218 1.09 -0.72 9.26
CA ALA A 218 0.99 -2.06 9.86
C ALA A 218 -0.38 -2.70 9.59
N TRP A 219 -1.46 -1.93 9.77
CA TRP A 219 -2.82 -2.39 9.52
C TRP A 219 -3.08 -2.73 8.03
N ILE A 220 -2.56 -1.90 7.11
CA ILE A 220 -2.62 -2.19 5.67
C ILE A 220 -1.87 -3.49 5.37
N GLY A 221 -0.65 -3.63 5.89
CA GLY A 221 0.21 -4.79 5.61
C GLY A 221 -0.44 -6.12 5.98
N ILE A 222 -1.00 -6.25 7.19
CA ILE A 222 -1.64 -7.51 7.60
C ILE A 222 -2.90 -7.82 6.77
N ASN A 223 -3.73 -6.80 6.50
CA ASN A 223 -4.99 -7.00 5.79
C ASN A 223 -4.75 -7.33 4.32
N PHE A 224 -3.67 -6.80 3.74
CA PHE A 224 -3.19 -7.18 2.42
C PHE A 224 -2.72 -8.64 2.38
N VAL A 225 -1.86 -9.06 3.32
CA VAL A 225 -1.39 -10.46 3.37
C VAL A 225 -2.53 -11.46 3.58
N LEU A 226 -3.56 -11.07 4.33
CA LEU A 226 -4.74 -11.90 4.58
C LEU A 226 -5.80 -11.84 3.45
N GLY A 227 -5.58 -11.08 2.37
CA GLY A 227 -6.55 -10.95 1.28
C GLY A 227 -7.87 -10.28 1.70
N ARG A 228 -7.82 -9.39 2.71
CA ARG A 228 -9.01 -8.67 3.21
C ARG A 228 -9.40 -7.48 2.32
N PHE A 229 -8.55 -7.13 1.37
CA PHE A 229 -8.83 -6.10 0.37
C PHE A 229 -9.41 -6.66 -0.94
N ASP A 230 -9.45 -7.98 -1.09
CA ASP A 230 -10.02 -8.62 -2.27
C ASP A 230 -11.55 -8.61 -2.17
N HIS A 231 -12.24 -8.21 -3.25
CA HIS A 231 -13.69 -8.02 -3.25
C HIS A 231 -14.48 -9.24 -3.77
N GLU A 232 -13.81 -10.31 -4.20
CA GLU A 232 -14.44 -11.42 -4.93
C GLU A 232 -14.78 -12.67 -4.09
N ASP A 233 -14.28 -12.82 -2.86
CA ASP A 233 -14.57 -14.02 -2.04
C ASP A 233 -15.76 -13.82 -1.08
N GLU A 234 -16.86 -14.54 -1.35
CA GLU A 234 -18.10 -14.56 -0.54
C GLU A 234 -18.02 -15.38 0.77
N GLU A 235 -16.89 -16.03 1.09
CA GLU A 235 -16.79 -16.94 2.26
C GLU A 235 -16.21 -16.32 3.53
N ASP A 236 -15.63 -15.11 3.44
CA ASP A 236 -15.03 -14.44 4.60
C ASP A 236 -16.10 -13.73 5.44
N ALA A 237 -15.86 -13.61 6.76
CA ALA A 237 -16.72 -12.79 7.63
C ALA A 237 -16.81 -11.37 7.06
N VAL A 238 -18.03 -10.84 6.92
CA VAL A 238 -18.28 -9.50 6.36
C VAL A 238 -18.69 -8.50 7.43
N VAL A 239 -18.43 -7.23 7.17
CA VAL A 239 -18.90 -6.10 7.97
C VAL A 239 -19.61 -5.09 7.08
N THR A 240 -20.62 -4.43 7.66
CA THR A 240 -21.31 -3.28 7.04
C THR A 240 -20.59 -2.02 7.48
N VAL A 241 -20.10 -1.24 6.51
CA VAL A 241 -19.33 0.00 6.73
C VAL A 241 -20.16 1.19 6.27
N ALA A 242 -20.25 2.22 7.10
CA ALA A 242 -20.88 3.49 6.72
C ALA A 242 -19.88 4.37 5.94
N LEU A 243 -20.19 4.70 4.69
CA LEU A 243 -19.39 5.57 3.84
C LEU A 243 -19.93 7.01 3.90
N GLY A 244 -19.23 7.88 4.65
CA GLY A 244 -19.55 9.30 4.77
C GLY A 244 -20.90 9.61 5.45
N ASP A 245 -21.27 10.90 5.48
CA ASP A 245 -22.48 11.40 6.14
C ASP A 245 -23.79 11.09 5.38
N GLN A 246 -23.71 10.50 4.17
CA GLN A 246 -24.87 10.29 3.29
C GLN A 246 -25.52 8.89 3.40
N GLY A 247 -25.17 8.10 4.43
CA GLY A 247 -25.88 6.86 4.75
C GLY A 247 -25.73 5.73 3.73
N GLN A 248 -24.75 5.80 2.82
CA GLN A 248 -24.41 4.69 1.95
C GLN A 248 -23.63 3.65 2.74
N SER A 249 -24.15 2.42 2.79
CA SER A 249 -23.48 1.30 3.43
C SER A 249 -22.82 0.40 2.40
N LEU A 250 -21.59 -0.03 2.69
CA LEU A 250 -20.84 -1.01 1.90
C LEU A 250 -20.67 -2.28 2.73
N VAL A 251 -20.95 -3.43 2.14
CA VAL A 251 -20.62 -4.73 2.75
C VAL A 251 -19.29 -5.18 2.16
N ARG A 252 -18.30 -5.44 3.01
CA ARG A 252 -16.98 -5.95 2.59
C ARG A 252 -16.42 -6.93 3.62
N LYS A 253 -15.34 -7.62 3.24
CA LYS A 253 -14.61 -8.51 4.16
C LYS A 253 -14.21 -7.76 5.43
N ARG A 254 -14.42 -8.41 6.57
CA ARG A 254 -13.96 -7.93 7.88
C ARG A 254 -12.45 -7.88 7.88
N THR A 255 -11.92 -6.72 8.24
CA THR A 255 -10.48 -6.52 8.42
C THR A 255 -10.05 -7.00 9.81
N VAL A 256 -8.76 -7.21 9.98
CA VAL A 256 -8.16 -7.56 11.27
C VAL A 256 -7.48 -6.33 11.87
N GLY A 257 -7.53 -6.22 13.19
CA GLY A 257 -6.76 -5.25 13.94
C GLY A 257 -5.31 -5.69 14.14
N ILE A 258 -4.46 -4.74 14.50
CA ILE A 258 -3.05 -4.98 14.81
C ILE A 258 -2.68 -4.39 16.17
N LEU A 259 -1.76 -5.08 16.81
CA LEU A 259 -1.02 -4.65 17.98
C LEU A 259 0.46 -4.81 17.65
N ASP A 260 1.25 -3.75 17.70
CA ASP A 260 2.69 -3.84 17.44
C ASP A 260 3.44 -3.18 18.59
N MET A 261 4.20 -3.97 19.34
CA MET A 261 5.02 -3.47 20.43
C MET A 261 6.49 -3.54 20.02
N GLY A 262 7.00 -2.41 19.53
CA GLY A 262 8.41 -2.26 19.19
C GLY A 262 9.30 -2.06 20.42
N GLY A 263 10.55 -1.66 20.17
CA GLY A 263 11.50 -1.36 21.24
C GLY A 263 11.18 -0.06 21.98
N ALA A 264 10.70 0.97 21.27
CA ALA A 264 10.48 2.31 21.82
C ALA A 264 9.01 2.75 21.87
N SER A 265 8.14 2.22 21.00
CA SER A 265 6.72 2.55 20.96
C SER A 265 5.85 1.31 20.89
N LEU A 266 4.56 1.53 21.17
CA LEU A 266 3.49 0.57 21.03
C LEU A 266 2.41 1.19 20.13
N GLN A 267 1.87 0.40 19.21
CA GLN A 267 0.84 0.79 18.28
C GLN A 267 -0.36 -0.15 18.39
N ILE A 268 -1.55 0.41 18.22
CA ILE A 268 -2.80 -0.32 18.03
C ILE A 268 -3.53 0.30 16.85
N ALA A 269 -4.01 -0.53 15.93
CA ALA A 269 -4.84 -0.06 14.82
C ALA A 269 -5.93 -1.05 14.45
N TYR A 270 -7.15 -0.58 14.20
CA TYR A 270 -8.28 -1.41 13.76
C TYR A 270 -9.30 -0.55 13.02
N GLU A 271 -10.04 -1.19 12.11
CA GLU A 271 -11.12 -0.52 11.39
C GLU A 271 -12.27 -0.18 12.33
N VAL A 272 -12.86 1.00 12.13
CA VAL A 272 -14.06 1.45 12.82
C VAL A 272 -15.18 1.57 11.78
N PRO A 273 -16.04 0.54 11.62
CA PRO A 273 -17.02 0.47 10.53
C PRO A 273 -18.15 1.51 10.61
N ASP A 274 -18.47 1.96 11.83
CA ASP A 274 -19.54 2.93 12.09
C ASP A 274 -18.95 4.21 12.71
N SER A 275 -19.47 5.36 12.31
CA SER A 275 -19.08 6.67 12.84
C SER A 275 -19.34 6.80 14.34
N GLY A 276 -20.31 6.03 14.87
CA GLY A 276 -20.67 6.03 16.29
C GLY A 276 -21.21 7.37 16.79
N ALA A 277 -21.98 7.35 17.88
CA ALA A 277 -22.36 8.57 18.57
C ALA A 277 -21.26 8.97 19.56
N PHE A 278 -20.59 10.10 19.33
CA PHE A 278 -19.69 10.68 20.33
C PHE A 278 -20.50 11.24 21.50
N SER A 279 -20.04 10.99 22.73
CA SER A 279 -20.75 11.43 23.94
C SER A 279 -20.58 12.93 24.21
N SER A 280 -19.58 13.58 23.58
CA SER A 280 -19.37 15.02 23.63
C SER A 280 -18.54 15.54 22.43
N PRO A 281 -18.60 16.85 22.11
CA PRO A 281 -17.75 17.46 21.08
C PRO A 281 -16.24 17.34 21.36
N GLN A 282 -15.83 17.35 22.63
CA GLN A 282 -14.44 17.18 23.02
C GLN A 282 -13.95 15.75 22.73
N GLN A 283 -14.82 14.76 22.92
CA GLN A 283 -14.51 13.37 22.58
C GLN A 283 -14.41 13.18 21.06
N GLU A 284 -15.27 13.83 20.29
CA GLU A 284 -15.20 13.82 18.83
C GLU A 284 -13.87 14.39 18.31
N GLU A 285 -13.42 15.54 18.84
CA GLU A 285 -12.14 16.14 18.43
C GLU A 285 -10.95 15.24 18.78
N ALA A 286 -10.96 14.66 19.99
CA ALA A 286 -9.96 13.68 20.40
C ALA A 286 -9.96 12.45 19.46
N ALA A 287 -11.13 11.97 19.07
CA ALA A 287 -11.28 10.85 18.16
C ALA A 287 -10.77 11.15 16.74
N LYS A 288 -11.08 12.34 16.18
CA LYS A 288 -10.62 12.78 14.85
C LYS A 288 -9.10 12.70 14.70
N SER A 289 -8.36 13.10 15.74
CA SER A 289 -6.90 13.02 15.72
C SER A 289 -6.37 11.58 15.59
N LEU A 290 -7.12 10.60 16.12
CA LEU A 290 -6.77 9.18 16.16
C LEU A 290 -7.40 8.36 15.03
N LEU A 291 -8.36 8.91 14.29
CA LEU A 291 -8.97 8.25 13.13
C LEU A 291 -8.22 8.62 11.85
N ALA A 292 -7.81 7.61 11.09
CA ALA A 292 -7.23 7.77 9.76
C ALA A 292 -8.27 7.35 8.71
N GLU A 293 -8.66 8.29 7.86
CA GLU A 293 -9.50 8.03 6.69
C GLU A 293 -8.63 8.07 5.44
N PHE A 294 -8.61 6.99 4.67
CA PHE A 294 -7.82 6.90 3.45
C PHE A 294 -8.43 5.96 2.43
N ASN A 295 -8.12 6.19 1.16
CA ASN A 295 -8.46 5.31 0.05
C ASN A 295 -7.22 4.57 -0.43
N LEU A 296 -7.27 3.23 -0.46
CA LEU A 296 -6.19 2.40 -1.02
C LEU A 296 -6.29 2.23 -2.54
N GLY A 297 -7.47 2.46 -3.12
CA GLY A 297 -7.68 2.38 -4.56
C GLY A 297 -6.91 3.45 -5.33
N CYS A 298 -6.63 3.17 -6.59
CA CYS A 298 -5.97 4.11 -7.49
C CYS A 298 -6.89 5.25 -7.97
N ASP A 299 -8.21 5.01 -8.00
CA ASP A 299 -9.23 5.99 -8.35
C ASP A 299 -9.85 6.64 -7.10
N VAL A 300 -9.70 7.96 -7.01
CA VAL A 300 -10.17 8.76 -5.88
C VAL A 300 -11.70 8.80 -5.81
N GLN A 301 -12.41 8.56 -6.92
CA GLN A 301 -13.88 8.56 -6.94
C GLN A 301 -14.49 7.23 -6.53
N HIS A 302 -13.71 6.14 -6.51
CA HIS A 302 -14.19 4.83 -6.07
C HIS A 302 -13.99 4.66 -4.56
N THR A 303 -15.08 4.36 -3.84
CA THR A 303 -15.10 4.24 -2.37
C THR A 303 -14.92 2.82 -1.85
N GLY A 304 -14.82 1.81 -2.73
CA GLY A 304 -14.69 0.39 -2.33
C GLY A 304 -13.49 0.09 -1.44
N HIS A 305 -12.44 0.90 -1.57
CA HIS A 305 -11.19 0.83 -0.78
C HIS A 305 -11.03 1.99 0.20
N MET A 306 -12.13 2.65 0.59
CA MET A 306 -12.11 3.69 1.61
C MET A 306 -12.22 3.08 3.00
N TYR A 307 -11.22 3.30 3.84
CA TYR A 307 -11.15 2.75 5.20
C TYR A 307 -11.07 3.87 6.23
N ARG A 308 -11.76 3.64 7.36
CA ARG A 308 -11.64 4.45 8.57
C ARG A 308 -11.00 3.58 9.64
N VAL A 309 -9.78 3.91 10.01
CA VAL A 309 -8.96 3.11 10.93
C VAL A 309 -8.67 3.93 12.17
N TYR A 310 -9.07 3.45 13.34
CA TYR A 310 -8.56 3.98 14.60
C TYR A 310 -7.11 3.59 14.72
N VAL A 311 -6.23 4.55 14.97
CA VAL A 311 -4.80 4.33 15.17
C VAL A 311 -4.33 5.16 16.35
N ASN A 312 -3.70 4.51 17.31
CA ASN A 312 -3.05 5.18 18.42
C ASN A 312 -1.61 4.66 18.59
N THR A 313 -0.72 5.54 19.02
CA THR A 313 0.69 5.22 19.25
C THR A 313 1.16 5.79 20.57
N PHE A 314 1.75 4.93 21.38
CA PHE A 314 2.24 5.24 22.71
C PHE A 314 3.76 5.25 22.69
N LEU A 315 4.34 6.44 22.58
CA LEU A 315 5.80 6.62 22.61
C LEU A 315 6.31 6.38 24.04
N GLY A 316 7.38 5.59 24.19
CA GLY A 316 7.89 5.17 25.50
C GLY A 316 7.19 3.94 26.09
N PHE A 317 6.27 3.31 25.36
CA PHE A 317 5.56 2.09 25.78
C PHE A 317 6.06 0.83 25.06
N GLY A 318 7.05 0.95 24.17
CA GLY A 318 7.76 -0.21 23.64
C GLY A 318 8.55 -0.93 24.72
N GLY A 319 8.82 -2.24 24.55
CA GLY A 319 9.31 -3.09 25.63
C GLY A 319 10.63 -2.65 26.26
N ASN A 320 11.57 -2.07 25.48
CA ASN A 320 12.85 -1.60 26.01
C ASN A 320 12.70 -0.26 26.75
N PHE A 321 11.94 0.68 26.19
CA PHE A 321 11.69 1.98 26.81
C PHE A 321 10.82 1.86 28.07
N ALA A 322 9.87 0.93 28.08
CA ALA A 322 9.11 0.59 29.28
C ALA A 322 10.04 0.07 30.39
N ARG A 323 11.04 -0.77 30.05
CA ARG A 323 12.05 -1.23 31.02
C ARG A 323 12.87 -0.08 31.58
N GLN A 324 13.29 0.86 30.73
CA GLN A 324 14.04 2.04 31.18
C GLN A 324 13.21 2.91 32.14
N ARG A 325 11.93 3.14 31.84
CA ARG A 325 11.01 3.87 32.71
C ARG A 325 10.78 3.15 34.04
N TYR A 326 10.70 1.82 34.02
CA TYR A 326 10.61 1.01 35.24
C TYR A 326 11.88 1.12 36.09
N GLU A 327 13.05 1.02 35.47
CA GLU A 327 14.34 1.18 36.16
C GLU A 327 14.45 2.56 36.83
N GLU A 328 14.02 3.62 36.16
CA GLU A 328 13.96 4.98 36.73
C GLU A 328 12.96 5.09 37.89
N LEU A 329 11.77 4.47 37.75
CA LEU A 329 10.75 4.43 38.80
C LEU A 329 11.29 3.75 40.07
N VAL A 330 11.85 2.55 39.92
CA VAL A 330 12.39 1.76 41.03
C VAL A 330 13.57 2.44 41.68
N LEU A 331 14.48 3.01 40.88
CA LEU A 331 15.62 3.76 41.40
C LEU A 331 15.14 4.93 42.27
N ASN A 332 14.25 5.77 41.74
CA ASN A 332 13.71 6.91 42.50
C ASN A 332 12.98 6.48 43.77
N GLN A 333 12.09 5.49 43.68
CA GLN A 333 11.35 4.98 44.83
C GLN A 333 12.26 4.40 45.91
N THR A 334 13.28 3.62 45.52
CA THR A 334 14.22 2.99 46.45
C THR A 334 15.06 4.05 47.17
N TYR A 335 15.56 5.05 46.45
CA TYR A 335 16.31 6.15 47.07
C TYR A 335 15.46 6.98 48.04
N VAL A 336 14.19 7.27 47.68
CA VAL A 336 13.26 7.97 48.57
C VAL A 336 12.97 7.13 49.81
N HIS A 337 12.69 5.83 49.64
CA HIS A 337 12.43 4.92 50.75
C HIS A 337 13.64 4.81 51.70
N ASN A 338 14.85 4.65 51.16
CA ASN A 338 16.09 4.63 51.93
C ASN A 338 16.27 5.89 52.77
N ARG A 339 15.99 7.07 52.19
CA ARG A 339 16.06 8.35 52.91
C ARG A 339 15.04 8.46 54.04
N LEU A 340 13.81 8.01 53.82
CA LEU A 340 12.72 8.09 54.81
C LEU A 340 12.88 7.07 55.95
N HIS A 341 13.40 5.88 55.67
CA HIS A 341 13.47 4.77 56.62
C HIS A 341 14.88 4.44 57.10
N SER A 342 15.89 5.25 56.76
CA SER A 342 17.31 5.02 57.09
C SER A 342 17.82 3.64 56.63
N GLN A 343 17.32 3.14 55.50
CA GLN A 343 17.74 1.87 54.89
C GLN A 343 18.84 2.08 53.84
N ARG A 344 19.50 1.00 53.43
CA ARG A 344 20.61 1.01 52.45
C ARG A 344 20.37 0.07 51.26
N THR A 345 19.10 -0.25 50.98
CA THR A 345 18.71 -1.18 49.92
C THR A 345 19.17 -0.67 48.55
N GLY A 346 19.79 -1.53 47.76
CA GLY A 346 20.32 -1.24 46.42
C GLY A 346 21.57 -0.37 46.38
N LEU A 347 22.19 -0.02 47.52
CA LEU A 347 23.41 0.82 47.54
C LEU A 347 24.72 0.02 47.39
N SER A 348 24.69 -1.30 47.59
CA SER A 348 25.85 -2.19 47.39
C SER A 348 25.42 -3.60 46.92
N PRO A 349 26.35 -4.41 46.40
CA PRO A 349 26.08 -5.80 46.00
C PRO A 349 25.59 -6.71 47.14
N GLU A 350 25.94 -6.39 48.39
CA GLU A 350 25.57 -7.17 49.58
C GLU A 350 24.13 -6.91 50.01
N THR A 351 23.61 -5.70 49.73
CA THR A 351 22.22 -5.31 50.02
C THR A 351 21.51 -4.84 48.75
N PRO A 352 21.34 -5.70 47.72
CA PRO A 352 20.75 -5.28 46.46
C PRO A 352 19.24 -5.07 46.58
N PHE A 353 18.67 -4.28 45.67
CA PHE A 353 17.23 -4.25 45.46
C PHE A 353 16.78 -5.55 44.78
N LEU A 354 15.77 -6.22 45.34
CA LEU A 354 15.25 -7.48 44.81
C LEU A 354 14.19 -7.21 43.73
N ASP A 355 14.62 -7.19 42.46
CA ASP A 355 13.76 -6.88 41.31
C ASP A 355 12.90 -8.11 40.94
N PRO A 356 11.56 -8.07 41.10
CA PRO A 356 10.68 -9.18 40.73
C PRO A 356 10.65 -9.42 39.20
N CYS A 357 10.97 -8.40 38.41
CA CYS A 357 10.92 -8.44 36.95
C CYS A 357 12.19 -9.00 36.28
N LEU A 358 13.20 -9.40 37.06
CA LEU A 358 14.41 -10.09 36.58
C LEU A 358 14.43 -11.56 37.02
N PRO A 359 15.02 -12.47 36.22
CA PRO A 359 15.15 -13.89 36.58
C PRO A 359 15.88 -14.11 37.91
N VAL A 360 15.53 -15.19 38.62
CA VAL A 360 16.05 -15.49 39.96
C VAL A 360 17.59 -15.50 39.97
N GLY A 361 18.20 -14.68 40.84
CA GLY A 361 19.63 -14.66 41.05
C GLY A 361 20.44 -13.88 40.00
N LEU A 362 19.82 -13.34 38.95
CA LEU A 362 20.51 -12.45 38.03
C LEU A 362 20.95 -11.18 38.78
N GLU A 363 22.24 -10.85 38.74
CA GLU A 363 22.77 -9.61 39.27
C GLU A 363 22.96 -8.59 38.14
N ASP A 364 22.58 -7.33 38.40
CA ASP A 364 22.67 -6.24 37.43
C ASP A 364 22.81 -4.89 38.15
N THR A 365 23.10 -3.84 37.38
CA THR A 365 23.21 -2.47 37.92
C THR A 365 22.45 -1.48 37.06
N VAL A 366 21.66 -0.63 37.70
CA VAL A 366 20.96 0.48 37.05
C VAL A 366 21.68 1.79 37.38
N ALA A 367 22.25 2.45 36.37
CA ALA A 367 22.96 3.72 36.53
C ALA A 367 22.24 4.86 35.79
N ARG A 368 21.83 5.91 36.52
CA ARG A 368 21.16 7.12 36.00
C ARG A 368 21.52 8.35 36.84
N GLY A 369 21.85 9.48 36.18
CA GLY A 369 22.08 10.76 36.88
C GLY A 369 23.17 10.72 37.96
N GLY A 370 24.20 9.89 37.79
CA GLY A 370 25.26 9.69 38.79
C GLY A 370 24.89 8.80 39.98
N GLN A 371 23.65 8.28 40.03
CA GLN A 371 23.18 7.30 41.00
C GLN A 371 23.32 5.88 40.42
N THR A 372 23.63 4.91 41.29
CA THR A 372 23.76 3.50 40.93
C THR A 372 22.95 2.66 41.90
N LEU A 373 22.07 1.81 41.34
CA LEU A 373 21.27 0.84 42.07
C LEU A 373 21.76 -0.57 41.71
N TYR A 374 22.24 -1.31 42.71
CA TYR A 374 22.55 -2.75 42.58
C TYR A 374 21.25 -3.54 42.69
N VAL A 375 20.98 -4.38 41.71
CA VAL A 375 19.75 -5.18 41.65
C VAL A 375 20.07 -6.67 41.58
N ARG A 376 19.22 -7.48 42.21
CA ARG A 376 19.23 -8.94 42.11
C ARG A 376 17.83 -9.45 41.77
N GLY A 377 17.72 -10.29 40.76
CA GLY A 377 16.42 -10.79 40.31
C GLY A 377 15.77 -11.74 41.31
N ARG A 378 14.47 -11.53 41.55
CA ARG A 378 13.62 -12.34 42.43
C ARG A 378 12.72 -13.30 41.64
N GLY A 379 12.52 -13.08 40.34
CA GLY A 379 11.75 -13.98 39.48
C GLY A 379 10.26 -14.10 39.81
N ASP A 380 9.68 -13.08 40.43
CA ASP A 380 8.29 -13.07 40.90
C ASP A 380 7.41 -12.35 39.87
N TRP A 381 6.97 -13.10 38.86
CA TRP A 381 6.23 -12.53 37.73
C TRP A 381 4.91 -11.83 38.14
N PRO A 382 4.09 -12.36 39.07
CA PRO A 382 2.90 -11.65 39.55
C PRO A 382 3.25 -10.31 40.21
N ALA A 383 4.24 -10.28 41.11
CA ALA A 383 4.69 -9.04 41.74
C ALA A 383 5.28 -8.06 40.72
N CYS A 384 5.96 -8.58 39.68
CA CYS A 384 6.41 -7.75 38.57
C CYS A 384 5.23 -7.09 37.88
N ALA A 385 4.21 -7.85 37.47
CA ALA A 385 3.03 -7.30 36.82
C ALA A 385 2.39 -6.19 37.65
N GLU A 386 2.17 -6.39 38.96
CA GLU A 386 1.64 -5.37 39.86
C GLU A 386 2.49 -4.09 39.87
N GLN A 387 3.81 -4.21 39.95
CA GLN A 387 4.72 -3.05 39.93
C GLN A 387 4.70 -2.27 38.61
N LEU A 388 4.24 -2.86 37.51
CA LEU A 388 4.15 -2.19 36.21
C LEU A 388 2.86 -1.39 36.02
N GLN A 389 1.82 -1.61 36.85
CA GLN A 389 0.54 -0.90 36.70
C GLN A 389 0.68 0.64 36.68
N PRO A 390 1.49 1.28 37.54
CA PRO A 390 1.66 2.73 37.52
C PRO A 390 2.23 3.27 36.19
N LEU A 391 2.92 2.44 35.40
CA LEU A 391 3.49 2.85 34.11
C LEU A 391 2.46 2.90 32.97
N LEU A 392 1.28 2.30 33.16
CA LEU A 392 0.17 2.31 32.18
C LEU A 392 -0.65 3.61 32.22
N ALA A 393 -0.83 4.17 33.43
CA ALA A 393 -1.56 5.39 33.80
C ALA A 393 -2.70 5.81 32.85
N GLY A 394 -3.74 4.98 32.69
CA GLY A 394 -5.07 5.39 32.19
C GLY A 394 -6.08 5.54 33.35
N SER A 395 -7.12 6.35 33.20
CA SER A 395 -8.21 6.42 34.19
C SER A 395 -9.10 5.17 34.12
N ASN A 396 -9.83 4.85 35.19
CA ASN A 396 -10.74 3.68 35.29
C ASN A 396 -11.99 3.75 34.36
N SER A 397 -11.99 4.55 33.29
CA SER A 397 -13.12 4.63 32.35
C SER A 397 -12.93 3.63 31.21
N SER A 398 -14.00 2.92 30.82
CA SER A 398 -13.99 1.92 29.74
C SER A 398 -13.66 2.48 28.35
N GLN A 399 -13.68 3.81 28.19
CA GLN A 399 -13.39 4.55 26.96
C GLN A 399 -11.98 5.16 26.93
N ALA A 400 -11.23 5.08 28.04
CA ALA A 400 -9.83 5.48 28.12
C ALA A 400 -8.90 4.27 27.90
N SER A 401 -7.85 4.46 27.12
CA SER A 401 -6.72 3.54 27.01
C SER A 401 -5.53 4.03 27.85
N LEU A 402 -4.33 3.51 27.59
CA LEU A 402 -3.08 4.01 28.18
C LEU A 402 -3.03 5.54 28.12
N VAL A 403 -2.61 6.19 29.23
CA VAL A 403 -2.51 7.67 29.32
C VAL A 403 -3.85 8.42 29.19
N GLY A 404 -4.99 7.75 29.39
CA GLY A 404 -6.30 8.41 29.32
C GLY A 404 -6.74 8.77 27.90
N ALA A 405 -6.03 8.26 26.87
CA ALA A 405 -6.32 8.55 25.48
C ALA A 405 -7.62 7.88 25.03
N TYR A 406 -8.40 8.59 24.20
CA TYR A 406 -9.62 8.05 23.60
C TYR A 406 -9.34 6.72 22.90
N LYS A 407 -10.21 5.74 23.15
CA LYS A 407 -10.21 4.44 22.48
C LYS A 407 -11.56 4.24 21.78
N ALA A 408 -11.54 4.01 20.47
CA ALA A 408 -12.76 3.62 19.75
C ALA A 408 -13.27 2.27 20.30
N PRO A 409 -14.58 2.03 20.39
CA PRO A 409 -15.10 0.77 20.89
C PRO A 409 -14.61 -0.41 20.02
N ILE A 410 -14.28 -1.53 20.67
CA ILE A 410 -13.91 -2.79 20.02
C ILE A 410 -15.03 -3.78 20.28
N ASP A 411 -15.63 -4.32 19.22
CA ASP A 411 -16.52 -5.48 19.33
C ASP A 411 -15.67 -6.74 19.46
N PHE A 412 -15.36 -7.15 20.69
CA PHE A 412 -14.58 -8.37 20.95
C PHE A 412 -15.30 -9.65 20.49
N GLY A 413 -16.63 -9.64 20.30
CA GLY A 413 -17.36 -10.78 19.75
C GLY A 413 -17.19 -10.94 18.24
N ASN A 414 -16.93 -9.82 17.54
CA ASN A 414 -16.79 -9.79 16.08
C ASN A 414 -15.51 -9.07 15.62
N SER A 415 -14.39 -9.30 16.30
CA SER A 415 -13.08 -8.78 15.90
C SER A 415 -12.03 -9.87 15.92
N GLU A 416 -10.92 -9.59 15.25
CA GLU A 416 -9.73 -10.43 15.18
C GLU A 416 -8.50 -9.51 15.20
N PHE A 417 -7.47 -9.87 15.96
CA PHE A 417 -6.26 -9.06 16.11
C PHE A 417 -4.99 -9.89 15.90
N TYR A 418 -3.97 -9.26 15.32
CA TYR A 418 -2.62 -9.80 15.22
C TYR A 418 -1.64 -8.99 16.06
N GLY A 419 -0.86 -9.68 16.90
CA GLY A 419 0.21 -9.12 17.73
C GLY A 419 1.59 -9.36 17.12
N PHE A 420 2.31 -8.28 16.81
CA PHE A 420 3.66 -8.30 16.24
C PHE A 420 4.74 -7.88 17.24
N SER A 421 6.00 -8.05 16.83
CA SER A 421 7.17 -7.67 17.61
C SER A 421 7.18 -8.28 19.00
N GLU A 422 7.21 -7.49 20.08
CA GLU A 422 7.25 -8.05 21.44
C GLU A 422 6.04 -8.92 21.80
N PHE A 423 4.88 -8.75 21.13
CA PHE A 423 3.77 -9.69 21.30
C PHE A 423 4.13 -11.11 20.85
N PHE A 424 4.90 -11.25 19.78
CA PHE A 424 5.40 -12.54 19.30
C PHE A 424 6.67 -12.96 20.03
N TYR A 425 7.64 -12.07 20.22
CA TYR A 425 8.90 -12.44 20.86
C TYR A 425 8.71 -12.88 22.32
N CYS A 426 7.75 -12.28 23.05
CA CYS A 426 7.46 -12.69 24.42
C CYS A 426 6.73 -14.03 24.50
N THR A 427 5.97 -14.44 23.48
CA THR A 427 5.30 -15.75 23.45
C THR A 427 6.19 -16.83 22.85
N GLU A 428 7.02 -16.51 21.86
CA GLU A 428 7.74 -17.51 21.07
C GLU A 428 9.18 -17.73 21.53
N ASP A 429 9.99 -16.68 21.68
CA ASP A 429 11.47 -16.81 21.70
C ASP A 429 11.97 -17.82 22.75
N VAL A 430 11.36 -17.78 23.94
CA VAL A 430 11.73 -18.64 25.08
C VAL A 430 10.58 -19.45 25.66
N LEU A 431 9.32 -19.03 25.46
CA LEU A 431 8.15 -19.78 25.94
C LEU A 431 7.60 -20.76 24.90
N ARG A 432 7.91 -20.58 23.61
CA ARG A 432 7.48 -21.45 22.49
C ARG A 432 5.95 -21.60 22.38
N LEU A 433 5.25 -20.50 22.62
CA LEU A 433 3.79 -20.35 22.59
C LEU A 433 3.31 -19.40 21.47
N GLY A 434 4.10 -19.20 20.41
CA GLY A 434 3.70 -18.36 19.28
C GLY A 434 2.40 -18.84 18.61
N GLY A 435 1.71 -17.93 17.91
CA GLY A 435 0.40 -18.20 17.32
C GLY A 435 -0.75 -17.75 18.20
N ARG A 436 -1.79 -18.58 18.35
CA ARG A 436 -3.01 -18.19 19.08
C ARG A 436 -2.72 -17.92 20.57
N TYR A 437 -3.02 -16.71 21.02
CA TYR A 437 -2.79 -16.29 22.39
C TYR A 437 -3.83 -16.90 23.35
N SER A 438 -3.36 -17.31 24.53
CA SER A 438 -4.18 -17.78 25.65
C SER A 438 -3.62 -17.22 26.94
N ALA A 439 -4.36 -16.34 27.62
CA ALA A 439 -3.87 -15.68 28.84
C ALA A 439 -3.49 -16.66 29.96
N PRO A 440 -4.27 -17.73 30.26
CA PRO A 440 -3.88 -18.70 31.28
C PRO A 440 -2.60 -19.46 30.93
N THR A 441 -2.46 -19.90 29.67
CA THR A 441 -1.28 -20.64 29.20
C THR A 441 -0.04 -19.74 29.23
N PHE A 442 -0.18 -18.52 28.75
CA PHE A 442 0.90 -17.54 28.69
C PHE A 442 1.40 -17.15 30.09
N THR A 443 0.48 -16.81 31.02
CA THR A 443 0.87 -16.39 32.36
C THR A 443 1.51 -17.52 33.15
N SER A 444 1.02 -18.76 33.02
CA SER A 444 1.63 -19.94 33.64
C SER A 444 3.06 -20.19 33.13
N ALA A 445 3.28 -20.18 31.81
CA ALA A 445 4.60 -20.37 31.23
C ALA A 445 5.57 -19.23 31.59
N ALA A 446 5.10 -17.98 31.62
CA ALA A 446 5.90 -16.83 32.01
C ALA A 446 6.33 -16.92 33.48
N GLN A 447 5.42 -17.32 34.38
CA GLN A 447 5.74 -17.56 35.80
C GLN A 447 6.77 -18.68 35.97
N GLU A 448 6.59 -19.80 35.25
CA GLU A 448 7.55 -20.90 35.30
C GLU A 448 8.94 -20.47 34.84
N TYR A 449 9.04 -19.77 33.70
CA TYR A 449 10.29 -19.23 33.19
C TYR A 449 10.96 -18.30 34.20
N CYS A 450 10.20 -17.38 34.80
CA CYS A 450 10.75 -16.38 35.72
C CYS A 450 11.21 -16.96 37.06
N SER A 451 10.59 -18.05 37.51
CA SER A 451 11.00 -18.77 38.72
C SER A 451 12.32 -19.53 38.57
N GLN A 452 12.82 -19.70 37.34
CA GLN A 452 14.10 -20.38 37.11
C GLN A 452 15.28 -19.49 37.49
N ARG A 453 16.34 -20.13 38.00
CA ARG A 453 17.62 -19.47 38.28
C ARG A 453 18.30 -19.02 36.99
N TRP A 454 18.94 -17.85 37.03
CA TRP A 454 19.66 -17.28 35.89
C TRP A 454 20.71 -18.23 35.30
N GLU A 455 21.40 -18.99 36.15
CA GLU A 455 22.39 -19.98 35.69
C GLU A 455 21.75 -21.07 34.84
N VAL A 456 20.56 -21.55 35.24
CA VAL A 456 19.79 -22.59 34.53
C VAL A 456 19.30 -22.06 33.20
N LEU A 457 18.75 -20.83 33.17
CA LEU A 457 18.31 -20.20 31.92
C LEU A 457 19.47 -20.03 30.93
N THR A 458 20.64 -19.60 31.42
CA THR A 458 21.84 -19.44 30.60
C THR A 458 22.36 -20.78 30.08
N GLN A 459 22.32 -21.84 30.90
CA GLN A 459 22.70 -23.18 30.48
C GLN A 459 21.78 -23.71 29.38
N ARG A 460 20.46 -23.54 29.53
CA ARG A 460 19.46 -23.93 28.51
C ARG A 460 19.65 -23.18 27.20
N PHE A 461 19.97 -21.89 27.26
CA PHE A 461 20.28 -21.09 26.09
C PHE A 461 21.53 -21.59 25.36
N ARG A 462 22.63 -21.84 26.08
CA ARG A 462 23.84 -22.44 25.49
C ARG A 462 23.60 -23.84 24.92
N GLY A 463 22.64 -24.58 25.50
CA GLY A 463 22.19 -25.87 25.01
C GLY A 463 21.23 -25.82 23.81
N GLY A 464 20.90 -24.63 23.29
CA GLY A 464 20.04 -24.48 22.10
C GLY A 464 18.55 -24.75 22.36
N LEU A 465 18.08 -24.66 23.61
CA LEU A 465 16.67 -24.91 23.93
C LEU A 465 15.71 -23.86 23.36
N TYR A 466 16.18 -22.61 23.26
CA TYR A 466 15.37 -21.46 22.84
C TYR A 466 15.46 -21.20 21.34
N SER A 467 14.60 -20.32 20.83
CA SER A 467 14.61 -19.90 19.44
C SER A 467 15.99 -19.35 19.02
N ALA A 468 16.41 -19.61 17.78
CA ALA A 468 17.64 -19.06 17.21
C ALA A 468 17.65 -17.52 17.16
N HIS A 469 16.48 -16.88 17.27
CA HIS A 469 16.34 -15.42 17.36
C HIS A 469 16.57 -14.86 18.77
N ALA A 470 16.47 -15.71 19.81
CA ALA A 470 16.68 -15.28 21.18
C ALA A 470 18.15 -14.91 21.39
N ASP A 471 18.41 -13.77 22.02
CA ASP A 471 19.73 -13.35 22.46
C ASP A 471 19.77 -13.21 23.99
N GLN A 472 20.95 -12.89 24.53
CA GLN A 472 21.11 -12.71 25.98
C GLN A 472 20.21 -11.59 26.52
N HIS A 473 19.90 -10.58 25.72
CA HIS A 473 18.99 -9.51 26.09
C HIS A 473 17.54 -10.02 26.20
N ARG A 474 17.08 -10.87 25.28
CA ARG A 474 15.78 -11.57 25.38
C ARG A 474 15.71 -12.40 26.67
N LEU A 475 16.74 -13.20 26.94
CA LEU A 475 16.79 -14.01 28.16
C LEU A 475 16.65 -13.17 29.43
N LYS A 476 17.44 -12.09 29.52
CA LYS A 476 17.51 -11.18 30.67
C LYS A 476 16.18 -10.50 30.95
N TYR A 477 15.53 -9.97 29.91
CA TYR A 477 14.36 -9.11 30.06
C TYR A 477 13.01 -9.78 29.74
N GLN A 478 12.98 -11.09 29.48
CA GLN A 478 11.74 -11.82 29.22
C GLN A 478 10.71 -11.63 30.33
N CYS A 479 11.11 -11.70 31.60
CA CYS A 479 10.20 -11.56 32.73
C CYS A 479 9.50 -10.20 32.75
N PHE A 480 10.28 -9.13 32.67
CA PHE A 480 9.77 -7.79 32.52
C PHE A 480 8.85 -7.64 31.29
N LYS A 481 9.33 -8.04 30.10
CA LYS A 481 8.63 -7.78 28.84
C LYS A 481 7.34 -8.59 28.71
N SER A 482 7.31 -9.82 29.20
CA SER A 482 6.09 -10.65 29.24
C SER A 482 5.04 -10.08 30.21
N ALA A 483 5.46 -9.60 31.39
CA ALA A 483 4.57 -8.91 32.32
C ALA A 483 4.06 -7.58 31.73
N TRP A 484 4.92 -6.82 31.06
CA TRP A 484 4.54 -5.58 30.38
C TRP A 484 3.54 -5.81 29.25
N MET A 485 3.78 -6.82 28.40
CA MET A 485 2.85 -7.23 27.34
C MET A 485 1.48 -7.59 27.91
N TYR A 486 1.43 -8.38 28.99
CA TYR A 486 0.19 -8.76 29.67
C TYR A 486 -0.55 -7.53 30.20
N GLN A 487 0.16 -6.62 30.88
CA GLN A 487 -0.43 -5.42 31.46
C GLN A 487 -0.94 -4.45 30.40
N VAL A 488 -0.18 -4.24 29.32
CA VAL A 488 -0.64 -3.44 28.18
C VAL A 488 -1.90 -4.03 27.55
N LEU A 489 -1.94 -5.35 27.33
CA LEU A 489 -3.05 -6.00 26.65
C LEU A 489 -4.34 -5.98 27.48
N HIS A 490 -4.26 -6.43 28.73
CA HIS A 490 -5.45 -6.68 29.56
C HIS A 490 -5.85 -5.51 30.43
N GLN A 491 -4.90 -4.72 30.95
CA GLN A 491 -5.21 -3.54 31.76
C GLN A 491 -5.18 -2.25 30.92
N GLY A 492 -4.28 -2.15 29.95
CA GLY A 492 -4.19 -0.98 29.06
C GLY A 492 -5.31 -0.94 28.02
N PHE A 493 -5.36 -1.96 27.16
CA PHE A 493 -6.34 -2.04 26.09
C PHE A 493 -7.64 -2.72 26.46
N HIS A 494 -7.72 -3.32 27.66
CA HIS A 494 -8.92 -3.98 28.18
C HIS A 494 -9.38 -5.16 27.29
N PHE A 495 -8.43 -5.90 26.70
CA PHE A 495 -8.76 -7.17 26.04
C PHE A 495 -9.24 -8.19 27.09
N PRO A 496 -10.37 -8.88 26.87
CA PRO A 496 -10.81 -9.96 27.75
C PRO A 496 -9.74 -11.06 27.89
N LEU A 497 -9.66 -11.69 29.07
CA LEU A 497 -8.70 -12.77 29.32
C LEU A 497 -8.98 -14.02 28.47
N ASP A 498 -10.24 -14.22 28.10
CA ASP A 498 -10.75 -15.32 27.28
C ASP A 498 -10.89 -14.95 25.80
N TYR A 499 -10.37 -13.80 25.37
CA TYR A 499 -10.48 -13.34 23.99
C TYR A 499 -9.87 -14.36 23.00
N PRO A 500 -10.68 -14.98 22.12
CA PRO A 500 -10.25 -16.16 21.38
C PRO A 500 -9.46 -15.86 20.10
N SER A 501 -9.50 -14.61 19.63
CA SER A 501 -9.12 -14.19 18.27
C SER A 501 -7.89 -13.28 18.23
N LEU A 502 -6.97 -13.44 19.19
CA LEU A 502 -5.66 -12.80 19.18
C LEU A 502 -4.59 -13.80 18.71
N HIS A 503 -3.87 -13.45 17.65
CA HIS A 503 -2.78 -14.24 17.09
C HIS A 503 -1.47 -13.47 17.20
N THR A 504 -0.48 -14.02 17.89
CA THR A 504 0.89 -13.49 17.90
C THR A 504 1.67 -14.10 16.75
N ALA A 505 2.29 -13.27 15.92
CA ALA A 505 2.99 -13.74 14.74
C ALA A 505 4.16 -12.83 14.36
N GLN A 506 5.24 -13.40 13.86
CA GLN A 506 6.28 -12.68 13.11
C GLN A 506 6.05 -12.78 11.60
N LEU A 507 5.58 -13.95 11.15
CA LEU A 507 5.24 -14.23 9.77
C LEU A 507 3.75 -14.60 9.68
N VAL A 508 3.09 -14.14 8.62
CA VAL A 508 1.76 -14.63 8.25
C VAL A 508 1.87 -15.16 6.83
N TYR A 509 1.51 -16.43 6.64
CA TYR A 509 1.71 -17.17 5.38
C TYR A 509 3.15 -17.06 4.84
N ASP A 510 4.14 -17.24 5.72
CA ASP A 510 5.58 -17.15 5.40
C ASP A 510 6.04 -15.78 4.84
N ARG A 511 5.21 -14.74 5.01
CA ARG A 511 5.55 -13.34 4.73
C ARG A 511 5.83 -12.63 6.04
N GLU A 512 6.96 -11.92 6.12
CA GLU A 512 7.22 -11.03 7.26
C GLU A 512 6.20 -9.89 7.21
N VAL A 513 5.20 -9.93 8.09
CA VAL A 513 4.19 -8.88 8.16
C VAL A 513 4.82 -7.70 8.88
N GLN A 514 5.37 -6.81 8.08
CA GLN A 514 5.98 -5.57 8.53
C GLN A 514 5.14 -4.42 8.00
N TRP A 515 5.07 -3.34 8.77
CA TRP A 515 4.44 -2.10 8.33
C TRP A 515 5.06 -1.57 7.03
N THR A 516 6.30 -1.95 6.69
CA THR A 516 6.94 -1.60 5.42
C THR A 516 6.20 -2.11 4.19
N LEU A 517 5.50 -3.25 4.28
CA LEU A 517 4.66 -3.77 3.18
C LEU A 517 3.44 -2.87 2.94
N GLY A 518 2.76 -2.44 4.01
CA GLY A 518 1.67 -1.49 3.87
C GLY A 518 2.14 -0.10 3.45
N ALA A 519 3.35 0.30 3.85
CA ALA A 519 3.96 1.54 3.41
C ALA A 519 4.23 1.54 1.91
N ILE A 520 4.87 0.49 1.37
CA ILE A 520 5.13 0.40 -0.08
C ILE A 520 3.80 0.36 -0.83
N LEU A 521 2.83 -0.45 -0.42
CA LEU A 521 1.51 -0.53 -1.05
C LEU A 521 0.80 0.83 -1.08
N TYR A 522 0.80 1.56 0.03
CA TYR A 522 0.18 2.88 0.11
C TYR A 522 0.90 3.93 -0.75
N LYS A 523 2.25 3.91 -0.76
CA LYS A 523 3.08 4.86 -1.50
C LYS A 523 3.04 4.59 -3.01
N THR A 524 2.82 3.34 -3.44
CA THR A 524 2.76 2.94 -4.85
C THR A 524 1.32 2.80 -5.40
N ARG A 525 0.29 3.08 -4.61
CA ARG A 525 -1.13 2.92 -5.00
C ARG A 525 -1.57 3.61 -6.30
N PHE A 526 -0.82 4.62 -6.75
CA PHE A 526 -1.12 5.34 -7.99
C PHE A 526 -0.39 4.78 -9.23
N LEU A 527 0.54 3.82 -9.07
CA LEU A 527 1.22 3.21 -10.22
C LEU A 527 0.25 2.51 -11.20
N PRO A 528 -0.82 1.81 -10.75
CA PRO A 528 -1.81 1.23 -11.66
C PRO A 528 -2.45 2.24 -12.61
N LEU A 529 -2.49 3.53 -12.27
CA LEU A 529 -3.00 4.57 -13.18
C LEU A 529 -2.17 4.69 -14.46
N ARG A 530 -0.89 4.29 -14.47
CA ARG A 530 -0.08 4.28 -15.68
C ARG A 530 -0.66 3.30 -16.71
N ASP A 531 -0.98 2.09 -16.24
CA ASP A 531 -1.52 1.02 -17.08
C ASP A 531 -2.98 1.31 -17.47
N LEU A 532 -3.82 1.70 -16.49
CA LEU A 532 -5.25 2.02 -16.71
C LEU A 532 -5.46 3.24 -17.62
N ARG A 533 -4.64 4.28 -17.48
CA ARG A 533 -4.76 5.49 -18.31
C ARG A 533 -4.02 5.38 -19.63
N GLN A 534 -3.23 4.36 -19.91
CA GLN A 534 -2.62 4.21 -21.23
C GLN A 534 -3.68 4.07 -22.34
N GLU A 535 -4.87 3.58 -21.99
CA GLU A 535 -6.05 3.59 -22.87
C GLU A 535 -6.72 4.97 -22.97
N SER A 536 -6.69 5.80 -21.90
CA SER A 536 -7.27 7.15 -21.89
C SER A 536 -6.34 8.25 -22.40
N ILE A 537 -5.02 8.01 -22.35
CA ILE A 537 -3.92 8.88 -22.82
C ILE A 537 -3.33 8.27 -24.10
N ARG A 538 -4.17 7.76 -24.99
CA ARG A 538 -3.91 8.07 -26.40
C ARG A 538 -4.08 9.58 -26.50
N GLN A 539 -2.97 10.31 -26.41
CA GLN A 539 -2.92 11.76 -26.60
C GLN A 539 -3.91 12.10 -27.70
N ALA A 540 -4.99 12.80 -27.33
CA ALA A 540 -5.84 13.45 -28.30
C ALA A 540 -4.95 14.50 -28.94
N HIS A 541 -4.23 14.10 -29.99
CA HIS A 541 -3.62 15.05 -30.90
C HIS A 541 -4.77 15.96 -31.32
N ALA A 542 -4.77 17.19 -30.81
CA ALA A 542 -5.69 18.21 -31.28
C ALA A 542 -5.58 18.18 -32.81
N PRO A 543 -6.70 18.10 -33.56
CA PRO A 543 -6.68 17.94 -35.00
C PRO A 543 -6.27 19.23 -35.72
N TRP A 544 -5.25 19.92 -35.23
CA TRP A 544 -4.66 21.10 -35.85
C TRP A 544 -4.07 20.78 -37.23
N LEU A 545 -3.58 19.55 -37.43
CA LEU A 545 -3.11 19.06 -38.74
C LEU A 545 -4.24 18.67 -39.71
N ARG A 546 -5.47 18.39 -39.23
CA ARG A 546 -6.61 18.07 -40.13
C ARG A 546 -7.39 19.31 -40.57
N LEU A 547 -7.42 20.38 -39.77
CA LEU A 547 -8.02 21.65 -40.19
C LEU A 547 -7.21 22.37 -41.28
N SER A 548 -5.87 22.25 -41.26
CA SER A 548 -5.02 22.83 -42.31
C SER A 548 -5.17 22.11 -43.66
N PHE A 549 -5.27 20.78 -43.68
CA PHE A 549 -5.34 20.01 -44.94
C PHE A 549 -6.65 20.21 -45.71
N VAL A 550 -7.77 20.34 -44.99
CA VAL A 550 -9.10 20.53 -45.57
C VAL A 550 -9.26 21.96 -46.11
N TYR A 551 -8.81 22.98 -45.38
CA TYR A 551 -8.83 24.36 -45.88
C TYR A 551 -7.90 24.57 -47.09
N ASN A 552 -6.75 23.88 -47.14
CA ASN A 552 -5.82 23.98 -48.27
C ASN A 552 -6.39 23.38 -49.56
N HIS A 553 -7.15 22.27 -49.50
CA HIS A 553 -7.75 21.69 -50.71
C HIS A 553 -8.84 22.58 -51.31
N TYR A 554 -9.73 23.14 -50.49
CA TYR A 554 -10.77 24.05 -51.01
C TYR A 554 -10.19 25.34 -51.58
N LEU A 555 -9.15 25.89 -50.94
CA LEU A 555 -8.43 27.06 -51.47
C LEU A 555 -7.73 26.73 -52.80
N PHE A 556 -7.06 25.58 -52.89
CA PHE A 556 -6.40 25.11 -54.10
C PHE A 556 -7.38 24.91 -55.27
N PHE A 557 -8.51 24.25 -55.03
CA PHE A 557 -9.56 24.08 -56.05
C PHE A 557 -10.22 25.41 -56.43
N ALA A 558 -10.43 26.32 -55.48
CA ALA A 558 -10.94 27.66 -55.78
C ALA A 558 -9.96 28.47 -56.65
N CYS A 559 -8.65 28.42 -56.36
CA CYS A 559 -7.62 29.06 -57.17
C CYS A 559 -7.57 28.48 -58.60
N ILE A 560 -7.65 27.15 -58.76
CA ILE A 560 -7.73 26.50 -60.07
C ILE A 560 -8.98 26.95 -60.83
N LEU A 561 -10.14 27.00 -60.15
CA LEU A 561 -11.39 27.45 -60.77
C LEU A 561 -11.27 28.89 -61.30
N VAL A 562 -10.68 29.79 -60.51
CA VAL A 562 -10.45 31.20 -60.90
C VAL A 562 -9.53 31.29 -62.12
N VAL A 563 -8.43 30.52 -62.14
CA VAL A 563 -7.49 30.51 -63.28
C VAL A 563 -8.17 29.95 -64.54
N VAL A 564 -8.94 28.86 -64.42
CA VAL A 564 -9.69 28.30 -65.55
C VAL A 564 -10.74 29.28 -66.07
N LEU A 565 -11.46 29.97 -65.18
CA LEU A 565 -12.41 31.03 -65.57
C LEU A 565 -11.69 32.18 -66.28
N ALA A 566 -10.54 32.61 -65.79
CA ALA A 566 -9.74 33.65 -66.43
C ALA A 566 -9.25 33.22 -67.82
N ILE A 567 -8.79 31.97 -67.98
CA ILE A 567 -8.40 31.40 -69.27
C ILE A 567 -9.60 31.33 -70.21
N VAL A 568 -10.77 30.85 -69.75
CA VAL A 568 -11.98 30.79 -70.56
C VAL A 568 -12.42 32.18 -70.99
N LEU A 569 -12.43 33.16 -70.08
CA LEU A 569 -12.75 34.55 -70.40
C LEU A 569 -11.74 35.16 -71.37
N TYR A 570 -10.45 34.85 -71.21
CA TYR A 570 -9.39 35.27 -72.11
C TYR A 570 -9.57 34.67 -73.51
N LEU A 571 -9.86 33.37 -73.61
CA LEU A 571 -10.14 32.67 -74.87
C LEU A 571 -11.43 33.17 -75.53
N LEU A 572 -12.48 33.48 -74.75
CA LEU A 572 -13.71 34.08 -75.25
C LEU A 572 -13.48 35.51 -75.74
N ARG A 573 -12.62 36.27 -75.05
CA ARG A 573 -12.19 37.61 -75.48
C ARG A 573 -11.36 37.52 -76.76
N LEU A 574 -10.42 36.58 -76.86
CA LEU A 574 -9.66 36.28 -78.08
C LEU A 574 -10.57 35.87 -79.22
N ARG A 575 -11.56 34.99 -78.99
CA ARG A 575 -12.57 34.65 -80.00
C ARG A 575 -13.41 35.85 -80.41
N ARG A 576 -13.76 36.76 -79.50
CA ARG A 576 -14.43 38.03 -79.85
C ARG A 576 -13.53 38.96 -80.66
N ILE A 577 -12.26 39.10 -80.28
CA ILE A 577 -11.28 39.92 -81.00
C ILE A 577 -11.02 39.34 -82.39
N HIS A 578 -10.84 38.02 -82.50
CA HIS A 578 -10.64 37.33 -83.77
C HIS A 578 -11.90 37.40 -84.66
N ARG A 579 -13.12 37.25 -84.10
CA ARG A 579 -14.36 37.52 -84.84
C ARG A 579 -14.50 38.98 -85.27
N ARG A 580 -14.02 39.94 -84.45
CA ARG A 580 -13.98 41.37 -84.84
C ARG A 580 -12.95 41.63 -85.92
N GLN A 581 -11.76 41.02 -85.85
CA GLN A 581 -10.73 41.09 -86.89
C GLN A 581 -11.18 40.41 -88.19
N LEU A 582 -11.88 39.27 -88.14
CA LEU A 582 -12.49 38.65 -89.32
C LEU A 582 -13.58 39.55 -89.95
N ARG A 583 -14.40 40.23 -89.14
CA ARG A 583 -15.36 41.22 -89.66
C ARG A 583 -14.66 42.46 -90.24
N LEU A 584 -13.58 42.93 -89.64
CA LEU A 584 -12.76 44.02 -90.18
C LEU A 584 -12.01 43.62 -91.45
N ALA A 585 -11.54 42.38 -91.55
CA ALA A 585 -10.92 41.80 -92.75
C ALA A 585 -11.93 41.62 -93.90
N GLN A 586 -13.17 41.21 -93.60
CA GLN A 586 -14.26 41.21 -94.59
C GLN A 586 -14.64 42.64 -95.03
N LEU A 587 -14.63 43.62 -94.13
CA LEU A 587 -14.88 45.03 -94.46
C LEU A 587 -13.73 45.68 -95.25
N THR A 588 -12.47 45.28 -95.04
CA THR A 588 -11.32 45.75 -95.83
C THR A 588 -11.24 45.08 -97.20
N LEU A 589 -11.61 43.79 -97.32
CA LEU A 589 -11.79 43.14 -98.64
C LEU A 589 -12.91 43.79 -99.46
N LEU A 590 -14.02 44.20 -98.82
CA LEU A 590 -15.10 44.97 -99.47
C LEU A 590 -14.72 46.43 -99.82
N TRP A 591 -13.65 46.97 -99.23
CA TRP A 591 -13.12 48.32 -99.53
C TRP A 591 -12.02 48.27 -100.60
N LEU A 592 -11.21 47.20 -100.65
CA LEU A 592 -10.18 46.98 -101.66
C LEU A 592 -10.75 46.58 -103.04
N ASP A 593 -11.95 46.00 -103.10
CA ASP A 593 -12.68 45.74 -104.36
C ASP A 593 -13.34 46.99 -104.99
N LYS A 594 -13.29 48.16 -104.32
CA LYS A 594 -13.92 49.40 -104.81
C LYS A 594 -12.94 50.52 -105.20
N VAL A 595 -11.64 50.37 -104.97
CA VAL A 595 -10.66 51.43 -105.27
C VAL A 595 -9.32 50.82 -105.72
N VAL A 596 -9.26 50.21 -106.91
CA VAL A 596 -8.15 50.31 -107.91
C VAL A 596 -8.66 49.78 -109.27
N VAL A 597 -8.76 50.69 -110.24
CA VAL A 597 -9.03 50.57 -111.70
C VAL A 597 -7.65 50.59 -112.40
N PRO A 598 -7.37 50.05 -113.63
CA PRO A 598 -7.55 50.81 -114.90
C PRO A 598 -7.53 49.94 -116.23
N PRO A 599 -7.22 50.45 -117.45
CA PRO A 599 -8.15 50.46 -118.60
C PRO A 599 -7.60 49.75 -119.87
N SER A 600 -8.43 49.58 -120.92
CA SER A 600 -8.10 49.52 -122.38
C SER A 600 -9.25 48.78 -123.12
N GLN A 601 -9.95 49.40 -124.10
CA GLN A 601 -9.63 49.48 -125.55
C GLN A 601 -9.11 48.15 -126.12
N GLY A 602 -9.61 47.53 -127.20
CA GLY A 602 -10.62 47.81 -128.22
C GLY A 602 -10.38 46.89 -129.44
N ASN A 603 -11.45 46.62 -130.20
CA ASN A 603 -11.56 46.12 -131.60
C ASN A 603 -11.25 44.65 -131.97
N GLY A 604 -12.20 44.07 -132.74
CA GLY A 604 -11.88 43.28 -133.94
C GLY A 604 -12.76 42.06 -134.27
N LEU A 605 -14.00 42.28 -134.72
CA LEU A 605 -14.66 41.76 -135.96
C LEU A 605 -16.19 41.85 -135.88
#